data_AF-A0A7J3D460-F1
#
_entry.id   AF-A0A7J3D460-F1
#
_cell.length_a   1.000
_cell.length_b   1.000
_cell.length_c   1.000
_cell.angle_alpha   90.00
_cell.angle_beta   90.00
_cell.angle_gamma   90.00
#
_symmetry.space_group_name_H-M   'P 1'
#
loop_
_entity.id
_entity.type
_entity.pdbx_description
1 polymer ?
#
loop_
_entity_poly.entity_id
_entity_poly.type
_entity_poly.pdbx_seq_one_letter_code
_entity_poly.pdbx_strand_id
1 'polypeptide(L)'
;MTRKNFLILALIMITIITYTTGQACAASPASQVKAGVWITSIDKVDLAAGTYSIDFYLWFIYDGTPPNFEFINGAPTRIEKTVEREGYVEYRVKATFVQQYDFKNFPFDTQHLDIMIEDKTRNITELEFIPDAEQSGLDTQAYIVGWQPREFGYQSYVHEYPGESYSRLVFTVLIQREVFPVFMKNFVPITLITLISLLSFAVSIQNYSQRISIGITTLFSAVAYHLATLGSLPPLSYLTLFDRVMLAIYSLFLYNIGVSVQGMRLVDRKQIDKATSFEDKAQKLLPVVALSLLILYTVLLAPFI
;
A
#
# COMPACT_ATOMS: atom_id res chain seq x y z
N MET A 1 -16.71 -89.48 36.73
CA MET A 1 -16.19 -89.84 38.06
C MET A 1 -14.88 -89.11 38.26
N THR A 2 -14.84 -88.11 39.17
CA THR A 2 -13.66 -87.55 39.90
C THR A 2 -12.42 -87.06 39.13
N ARG A 3 -11.67 -86.02 39.49
CA ARG A 3 -11.68 -84.90 40.45
C ARG A 3 -10.33 -84.18 40.18
N LYS A 4 -10.33 -82.84 40.20
CA LYS A 4 -9.24 -81.88 40.46
C LYS A 4 -7.78 -82.40 40.55
N ASN A 5 -6.86 -81.68 39.89
CA ASN A 5 -5.55 -81.19 40.41
C ASN A 5 -4.93 -80.26 39.34
N PHE A 6 -5.07 -78.94 39.41
CA PHE A 6 -4.22 -77.95 40.11
C PHE A 6 -2.75 -77.96 39.68
N LEU A 7 -2.38 -76.89 38.96
CA LEU A 7 -1.09 -76.18 38.91
C LEU A 7 0.20 -76.96 38.59
N ILE A 8 0.94 -76.51 37.56
CA ILE A 8 2.37 -76.10 37.59
C ILE A 8 2.94 -76.02 36.14
N LEU A 9 3.77 -74.98 35.88
CA LEU A 9 4.68 -74.74 34.71
C LEU A 9 3.97 -74.47 33.35
N ALA A 10 3.86 -73.26 32.78
CA ALA A 10 4.78 -72.13 32.64
C ALA A 10 6.17 -72.50 32.07
N LEU A 11 6.31 -72.66 30.75
CA LEU A 11 7.41 -72.09 29.93
C LEU A 11 7.32 -72.49 28.44
N ILE A 12 7.56 -71.51 27.56
CA ILE A 12 8.05 -71.61 26.17
C ILE A 12 7.03 -72.04 25.10
N MET A 13 6.36 -71.03 24.52
CA MET A 13 6.07 -70.99 23.09
C MET A 13 6.22 -69.52 22.66
N ILE A 14 7.46 -69.12 22.35
CA ILE A 14 7.76 -67.82 21.75
C ILE A 14 7.62 -68.00 20.24
N THR A 15 6.48 -67.54 19.71
CA THR A 15 6.30 -67.34 18.28
C THR A 15 7.07 -66.08 17.89
N ILE A 16 8.11 -66.25 17.07
CA ILE A 16 8.92 -65.17 16.51
C ILE A 16 8.04 -64.39 15.53
N ILE A 17 7.54 -63.23 15.96
CA ILE A 17 7.04 -62.19 15.06
C ILE A 17 8.27 -61.39 14.63
N THR A 18 8.72 -61.60 13.39
CA THR A 18 9.69 -60.70 12.75
C THR A 18 9.01 -59.36 12.55
N TYR A 19 9.28 -58.40 13.44
CA TYR A 19 9.05 -56.99 13.16
C TYR A 19 10.09 -56.56 12.13
N THR A 20 9.70 -56.54 10.85
CA THR A 20 10.37 -55.68 9.87
C THR A 20 10.10 -54.24 10.30
N THR A 21 11.00 -53.67 11.10
CA THR A 21 11.11 -52.22 11.22
C THR A 21 11.52 -51.70 9.85
N GLY A 22 10.54 -51.34 9.03
CA GLY A 22 10.78 -50.40 7.96
C GLY A 22 11.34 -49.15 8.63
N GLN A 23 12.64 -48.88 8.44
CA GLN A 23 13.17 -47.55 8.66
C GLN A 23 12.38 -46.63 7.74
N ALA A 24 11.44 -45.88 8.31
CA ALA A 24 11.02 -44.65 7.66
C ALA A 24 12.31 -43.84 7.52
N CYS A 25 12.76 -43.62 6.28
CA CYS A 25 13.77 -42.61 6.00
C CYS A 25 13.24 -41.32 6.62
N ALA A 26 13.84 -40.88 7.73
CA ALA A 26 13.67 -39.51 8.16
C ALA A 26 14.21 -38.68 7.01
N ALA A 27 13.32 -38.01 6.27
CA ALA A 27 13.75 -37.02 5.29
C ALA A 27 14.68 -36.06 6.03
N SER A 28 15.89 -35.86 5.48
CA SER A 28 16.81 -34.89 6.04
C SER A 28 16.08 -33.55 6.18
N PRO A 29 16.23 -32.84 7.31
CA PRO A 29 15.60 -31.55 7.47
C PRO A 29 16.04 -30.60 6.36
N ALA A 30 15.15 -29.72 5.91
CA ALA A 30 15.43 -28.72 4.90
C ALA A 30 16.71 -27.93 5.27
N SER A 31 17.55 -27.65 4.28
CA SER A 31 18.74 -26.82 4.48
C SER A 31 18.30 -25.41 4.86
N GLN A 32 18.74 -24.94 6.03
CA GLN A 32 18.43 -23.59 6.49
C GLN A 32 19.46 -22.62 5.95
N VAL A 33 19.01 -21.66 5.15
CA VAL A 33 19.85 -20.62 4.57
C VAL A 33 19.46 -19.27 5.18
N LYS A 34 20.39 -18.67 5.92
CA LYS A 34 20.20 -17.31 6.40
C LYS A 34 20.41 -16.35 5.23
N ALA A 35 19.53 -15.38 5.05
CA ALA A 35 19.66 -14.38 3.99
C ALA A 35 19.44 -12.99 4.56
N GLY A 36 20.18 -12.00 4.07
CA GLY A 36 20.04 -10.61 4.52
C GLY A 36 20.26 -9.60 3.40
N VAL A 37 19.75 -8.39 3.61
CA VAL A 37 19.90 -7.29 2.64
C VAL A 37 20.38 -6.01 3.30
N TRP A 38 21.22 -5.26 2.59
CA TRP A 38 21.62 -3.90 2.98
C TRP A 38 21.31 -2.94 1.84
N ILE A 39 20.25 -2.16 2.02
CA ILE A 39 19.75 -1.26 0.97
C ILE A 39 20.57 0.03 0.97
N THR A 40 21.19 0.32 -0.18
CA THR A 40 22.09 1.47 -0.33
C THR A 40 21.39 2.68 -0.94
N SER A 41 20.50 2.47 -1.93
CA SER A 41 19.71 3.55 -2.52
C SER A 41 18.38 3.03 -3.07
N ILE A 42 17.39 3.93 -3.10
CA ILE A 42 16.10 3.72 -3.77
C ILE A 42 15.97 4.82 -4.82
N ASP A 43 16.31 4.48 -6.05
CA ASP A 43 16.59 5.46 -7.11
C ASP A 43 15.32 6.11 -7.66
N LYS A 44 14.30 5.30 -7.97
CA LYS A 44 13.04 5.75 -8.58
C LYS A 44 11.88 4.94 -8.02
N VAL A 45 10.84 5.62 -7.57
CA VAL A 45 9.54 5.03 -7.22
C VAL A 45 8.53 5.55 -8.24
N ASP A 46 8.11 4.70 -9.17
CA ASP A 46 7.15 5.02 -10.24
C ASP A 46 5.77 4.47 -9.88
N LEU A 47 4.96 5.34 -9.29
CA LEU A 47 3.62 5.01 -8.80
C LEU A 47 2.67 4.62 -9.93
N ALA A 48 2.75 5.30 -11.07
CA ALA A 48 1.89 5.05 -12.22
C ALA A 48 2.24 3.73 -12.91
N ALA A 49 3.54 3.39 -12.99
CA ALA A 49 3.98 2.12 -13.54
C ALA A 49 3.88 0.95 -12.55
N GLY A 50 3.69 1.21 -11.25
CA GLY A 50 3.73 0.15 -10.23
C GLY A 50 5.14 -0.39 -10.00
N THR A 51 6.19 0.40 -10.26
CA THR A 51 7.58 -0.08 -10.21
C THR A 51 8.47 0.76 -9.31
N TYR A 52 9.58 0.18 -8.87
CA TYR A 52 10.62 0.88 -8.14
C TYR A 52 11.99 0.23 -8.36
N SER A 53 13.04 1.04 -8.35
CA SER A 53 14.42 0.60 -8.59
C SER A 53 15.27 0.77 -7.33
N ILE A 54 15.99 -0.28 -6.94
CA ILE A 54 16.80 -0.33 -5.71
C ILE A 54 18.22 -0.85 -6.03
N ASP A 55 19.24 -0.29 -5.39
CA ASP A 55 20.61 -0.82 -5.30
C ASP A 55 20.88 -1.29 -3.86
N PHE A 56 21.27 -2.54 -3.69
CA PHE A 56 21.43 -3.18 -2.39
C PHE A 56 22.46 -4.31 -2.41
N TYR A 57 23.02 -4.62 -1.25
CA TYR A 57 23.73 -5.88 -1.03
C TYR A 57 22.74 -6.95 -0.60
N LEU A 58 22.96 -8.18 -1.07
CA LEU A 58 22.24 -9.38 -0.70
C LEU A 58 23.26 -10.45 -0.36
N TRP A 59 23.16 -11.05 0.83
CA TRP A 59 24.03 -12.15 1.22
C TRP A 59 23.25 -13.36 1.68
N PHE A 60 23.94 -14.49 1.63
CA PHE A 60 23.45 -15.77 2.13
C PHE A 60 24.51 -16.44 2.98
N ILE A 61 24.11 -16.94 4.14
CA ILE A 61 24.87 -17.83 5.02
C ILE A 61 24.24 -19.21 4.92
N TYR A 62 25.01 -20.21 4.51
CA TYR A 62 24.50 -21.53 4.18
C TYR A 62 25.49 -22.62 4.58
N ASP A 63 25.01 -23.84 4.74
CA ASP A 63 25.85 -25.03 4.85
C ASP A 63 25.74 -25.86 3.56
N GLY A 64 26.88 -26.27 3.01
CA GLY A 64 26.96 -27.01 1.75
C GLY A 64 26.78 -26.14 0.49
N THR A 65 25.63 -26.26 -0.19
CA THR A 65 25.42 -25.68 -1.53
C THR A 65 24.70 -24.32 -1.47
N PRO A 66 25.23 -23.26 -2.10
CA PRO A 66 24.61 -21.93 -2.07
C PRO A 66 23.18 -21.92 -2.64
N PRO A 67 22.32 -20.99 -2.21
CA PRO A 67 20.99 -20.77 -2.79
C PRO A 67 21.08 -20.41 -4.28
N ASN A 68 20.22 -21.02 -5.10
CA ASN A 68 20.02 -20.62 -6.50
C ASN A 68 18.83 -19.67 -6.54
N PHE A 69 19.01 -18.46 -6.00
CA PHE A 69 17.91 -17.55 -5.73
C PHE A 69 17.33 -16.88 -6.99
N GLU A 70 16.07 -16.46 -6.91
CA GLU A 70 15.42 -15.53 -7.82
C GLU A 70 14.60 -14.48 -7.09
N PHE A 71 14.27 -13.39 -7.80
CA PHE A 71 13.34 -12.38 -7.34
C PHE A 71 11.95 -12.64 -7.92
N ILE A 72 10.94 -12.75 -7.08
CA ILE A 72 9.57 -13.08 -7.53
C ILE A 72 8.85 -11.86 -8.07
N ASN A 73 9.12 -10.69 -7.50
CA ASN A 73 8.42 -9.45 -7.82
C ASN A 73 9.28 -8.50 -8.66
N GLY A 74 10.29 -8.97 -9.38
CA GLY A 74 11.15 -8.06 -10.13
C GLY A 74 12.25 -8.73 -10.93
N ALA A 75 12.96 -7.90 -11.68
CA ALA A 75 14.10 -8.35 -12.48
C ALA A 75 15.35 -7.53 -12.13
N PRO A 76 16.48 -8.20 -11.90
CA PRO A 76 17.75 -7.52 -11.70
C PRO A 76 18.25 -6.97 -13.05
N THR A 77 18.64 -5.70 -13.05
CA THR A 77 19.43 -5.11 -14.15
C THR A 77 20.91 -5.46 -14.04
N ARG A 78 21.38 -5.75 -12.82
CA ARG A 78 22.76 -6.11 -12.51
C ARG A 78 22.79 -6.99 -11.25
N ILE A 79 23.54 -8.09 -11.31
CA ILE A 79 23.93 -8.89 -10.16
C ILE A 79 25.43 -9.12 -10.28
N GLU A 80 26.17 -8.74 -9.24
CA GLU A 80 27.61 -8.97 -9.17
C GLU A 80 27.93 -9.68 -7.87
N LYS A 81 28.58 -10.84 -7.96
CA LYS A 81 29.10 -11.53 -6.79
C LYS A 81 30.29 -10.73 -6.25
N THR A 82 30.18 -10.22 -5.04
CA THR A 82 31.20 -9.37 -4.40
C THR A 82 32.14 -10.20 -3.53
N VAL A 83 31.59 -11.16 -2.78
CA VAL A 83 32.35 -12.02 -1.86
C VAL A 83 31.86 -13.46 -2.02
N GLU A 84 32.80 -14.40 -2.05
CA GLU A 84 32.51 -15.83 -1.97
C GLU A 84 33.55 -16.50 -1.07
N ARG A 85 33.06 -17.14 -0.01
CA ARG A 85 33.86 -17.98 0.90
C ARG A 85 32.99 -19.13 1.37
N GLU A 86 33.60 -20.10 2.04
CA GLU A 86 32.88 -21.27 2.53
C GLU A 86 31.70 -20.85 3.43
N GLY A 87 30.50 -21.30 3.06
CA GLY A 87 29.24 -20.99 3.75
C GLY A 87 28.76 -19.54 3.69
N TYR A 88 29.37 -18.67 2.87
CA TYR A 88 28.94 -17.28 2.70
C TYR A 88 29.13 -16.78 1.26
N VAL A 89 28.07 -16.23 0.70
CA VAL A 89 28.12 -15.52 -0.59
C VAL A 89 27.41 -14.19 -0.49
N GLU A 90 27.96 -13.18 -1.14
CA GLU A 90 27.39 -11.83 -1.19
C GLU A 90 27.33 -11.34 -2.63
N TYR A 91 26.26 -10.61 -2.92
CA TYR A 91 25.99 -10.00 -4.19
C TYR A 91 25.69 -8.52 -3.99
N ARG A 92 26.18 -7.68 -4.91
CA ARG A 92 25.61 -6.37 -5.15
C ARG A 92 24.57 -6.47 -6.25
N VAL A 93 23.36 -6.03 -5.96
CA VAL A 93 22.20 -6.17 -6.84
C VAL A 93 21.63 -4.79 -7.13
N LYS A 94 21.40 -4.53 -8.41
CA LYS A 94 20.56 -3.42 -8.87
C LYS A 94 19.37 -3.98 -9.63
N ALA A 95 18.17 -3.79 -9.10
CA ALA A 95 16.96 -4.40 -9.63
C ALA A 95 15.81 -3.40 -9.73
N THR A 96 14.90 -3.68 -10.66
CA THR A 96 13.60 -3.03 -10.75
C THR A 96 12.54 -4.03 -10.37
N PHE A 97 11.77 -3.68 -9.34
CA PHE A 97 10.69 -4.47 -8.81
C PHE A 97 9.34 -3.87 -9.19
N VAL A 98 8.33 -4.71 -9.13
CA VAL A 98 6.94 -4.42 -9.46
C VAL A 98 6.10 -4.72 -8.22
N GLN A 99 5.18 -3.83 -7.91
CA GLN A 99 4.23 -4.03 -6.84
C GLN A 99 2.93 -3.26 -7.08
N GLN A 100 1.92 -3.61 -6.29
CA GLN A 100 0.69 -2.84 -6.20
C GLN A 100 0.77 -1.91 -5.00
N TYR A 101 0.53 -0.62 -5.25
CA TYR A 101 0.50 0.42 -4.22
C TYR A 101 -0.94 0.59 -3.68
N ASP A 102 -1.07 0.96 -2.40
CA ASP A 102 -2.37 1.31 -1.80
C ASP A 102 -2.53 2.83 -1.74
N PHE A 103 -3.43 3.38 -2.56
CA PHE A 103 -3.70 4.81 -2.64
C PHE A 103 -4.96 5.24 -1.87
N LYS A 104 -5.59 4.37 -1.07
CA LYS A 104 -6.83 4.72 -0.33
C LYS A 104 -6.69 5.99 0.50
N ASN A 105 -5.50 6.20 1.07
CA ASN A 105 -5.16 7.36 1.88
C ASN A 105 -4.38 8.45 1.13
N PHE A 106 -4.29 8.35 -0.20
CA PHE A 106 -3.61 9.36 -1.01
C PHE A 106 -4.16 10.77 -0.70
N PRO A 107 -3.28 11.77 -0.47
CA PRO A 107 -1.82 11.75 -0.69
C PRO A 107 -0.94 11.42 0.54
N PHE A 108 -1.55 11.00 1.65
CA PHE A 108 -0.89 10.69 2.93
C PHE A 108 -0.64 9.19 3.14
N ASP A 109 -0.73 8.42 2.06
CA ASP A 109 -0.47 6.99 2.00
C ASP A 109 0.94 6.60 2.44
N THR A 110 1.06 5.39 2.99
CA THR A 110 2.32 4.70 3.26
C THR A 110 2.42 3.55 2.28
N GLN A 111 3.59 3.38 1.66
CA GLN A 111 3.85 2.34 0.67
C GLN A 111 4.92 1.39 1.19
N HIS A 112 4.83 0.13 0.77
CA HIS A 112 5.73 -0.95 1.17
C HIS A 112 6.57 -1.29 -0.05
N LEU A 113 7.90 -1.19 0.01
CA LEU A 113 8.77 -1.62 -1.08
C LEU A 113 9.37 -2.98 -0.74
N ASP A 114 8.94 -4.02 -1.46
CA ASP A 114 9.26 -5.40 -1.11
C ASP A 114 10.39 -6.00 -1.96
N ILE A 115 11.28 -6.78 -1.37
CA ILE A 115 12.25 -7.61 -2.08
C ILE A 115 11.90 -9.04 -1.76
N MET A 116 11.30 -9.76 -2.72
CA MET A 116 10.79 -11.12 -2.53
C MET A 116 11.74 -12.13 -3.17
N ILE A 117 12.26 -13.07 -2.37
CA ILE A 117 13.26 -14.05 -2.78
C ILE A 117 12.76 -15.47 -2.54
N GLU A 118 12.97 -16.34 -3.52
CA GLU A 118 12.81 -17.81 -3.44
C GLU A 118 14.04 -18.51 -4.05
N ASP A 119 14.20 -19.81 -3.81
CA ASP A 119 15.15 -20.65 -4.54
C ASP A 119 14.47 -21.19 -5.79
N LYS A 120 15.12 -21.06 -6.95
CA LYS A 120 14.60 -21.48 -8.25
C LYS A 120 14.31 -22.96 -8.36
N THR A 121 14.99 -23.77 -7.55
CA THR A 121 15.08 -25.22 -7.75
C THR A 121 14.62 -26.01 -6.55
N ARG A 122 14.92 -25.55 -5.34
CA ARG A 122 14.63 -26.26 -4.09
C ARG A 122 13.34 -25.78 -3.46
N ASN A 123 12.45 -26.72 -3.19
CA ASN A 123 11.17 -26.43 -2.53
C ASN A 123 11.35 -26.31 -1.00
N ILE A 124 10.26 -26.06 -0.28
CA ILE A 124 10.26 -25.85 1.19
C ILE A 124 10.81 -27.05 1.97
N THR A 125 10.75 -28.26 1.42
CA THR A 125 11.29 -29.47 2.07
C THR A 125 12.79 -29.60 1.92
N GLU A 126 13.38 -28.90 0.94
CA GLU A 126 14.80 -28.94 0.62
C GLU A 126 15.55 -27.70 1.12
N LEU A 127 14.93 -26.52 1.09
CA LEU A 127 15.52 -25.26 1.54
C LEU A 127 14.50 -24.35 2.24
N GLU A 128 14.90 -23.83 3.40
CA GLU A 128 14.17 -22.82 4.15
C GLU A 128 15.02 -21.55 4.30
N PHE A 129 14.50 -20.40 3.87
CA PHE A 129 15.14 -19.11 4.10
C PHE A 129 14.79 -18.54 5.48
N ILE A 130 15.83 -18.12 6.19
CA ILE A 130 15.73 -17.46 7.49
C ILE A 130 16.28 -16.03 7.37
N PRO A 131 15.54 -15.00 7.82
CA PRO A 131 16.05 -13.63 7.77
C PRO A 131 17.27 -13.43 8.67
N ASP A 132 18.31 -12.80 8.13
CA ASP A 132 19.43 -12.24 8.89
C ASP A 132 19.09 -10.84 9.41
N ALA A 133 18.06 -10.81 10.27
CA ALA A 133 17.40 -9.60 10.74
C ALA A 133 18.33 -8.53 11.33
N GLU A 134 19.29 -8.96 12.16
CA GLU A 134 20.19 -8.04 12.89
C GLU A 134 21.21 -7.36 11.98
N GLN A 135 21.53 -7.98 10.85
CA GLN A 135 22.49 -7.47 9.87
C GLN A 135 21.81 -6.83 8.66
N SER A 136 20.50 -7.04 8.51
CA SER A 136 19.71 -6.46 7.42
C SER A 136 19.24 -5.05 7.76
N GLY A 137 19.14 -4.19 6.75
CA GLY A 137 18.64 -2.84 6.96
C GLY A 137 18.72 -1.93 5.76
N LEU A 138 18.52 -0.65 6.05
CA LEU A 138 18.59 0.46 5.12
C LEU A 138 19.73 1.38 5.58
N ASP A 139 20.59 1.80 4.65
CA ASP A 139 21.61 2.79 4.93
C ASP A 139 20.97 4.09 5.46
N THR A 140 21.49 4.62 6.56
CA THR A 140 21.05 5.89 7.14
C THR A 140 21.14 7.08 6.18
N GLN A 141 22.02 6.99 5.16
CA GLN A 141 22.18 7.98 4.10
C GLN A 141 21.49 7.57 2.79
N ALA A 142 20.72 6.47 2.79
CA ALA A 142 19.99 6.03 1.61
C ALA A 142 19.08 7.15 1.13
N TYR A 143 19.41 7.69 -0.05
CA TYR A 143 18.63 8.72 -0.68
C TYR A 143 17.39 8.10 -1.32
N ILE A 144 16.21 8.59 -0.94
CA ILE A 144 14.92 8.21 -1.55
C ILE A 144 14.27 9.47 -2.10
N VAL A 145 14.16 9.58 -3.43
CA VAL A 145 13.64 10.79 -4.07
C VAL A 145 12.17 11.00 -3.71
N GLY A 146 11.87 12.05 -2.94
CA GLY A 146 10.50 12.47 -2.65
C GLY A 146 9.76 11.64 -1.59
N TRP A 147 10.47 10.74 -0.89
CA TRP A 147 9.94 9.91 0.17
C TRP A 147 10.86 9.89 1.38
N GLN A 148 10.31 9.56 2.54
CA GLN A 148 11.06 9.26 3.74
C GLN A 148 10.92 7.79 4.08
N PRO A 149 12.04 7.10 4.41
CA PRO A 149 11.95 5.78 4.99
C PRO A 149 11.35 5.90 6.40
N ARG A 150 10.46 4.96 6.74
CA ARG A 150 9.85 4.86 8.05
C ARG A 150 10.44 3.69 8.83
N GLU A 151 10.30 2.51 8.26
CA GLU A 151 10.61 1.25 8.93
C GLU A 151 11.19 0.26 7.92
N PHE A 152 12.07 -0.61 8.41
CA PHE A 152 12.56 -1.77 7.69
C PHE A 152 12.00 -3.01 8.37
N GLY A 153 11.44 -3.93 7.59
CA GLY A 153 10.84 -5.16 8.06
C GLY A 153 11.25 -6.35 7.21
N TYR A 154 10.90 -7.53 7.69
CA TYR A 154 11.12 -8.78 6.99
C TYR A 154 10.05 -9.80 7.37
N GLN A 155 9.78 -10.74 6.48
CA GLN A 155 8.87 -11.86 6.72
C GLN A 155 9.34 -13.09 5.93
N SER A 156 9.42 -14.24 6.59
CA SER A 156 9.58 -15.54 5.92
C SER A 156 8.29 -16.34 6.06
N TYR A 157 7.82 -16.93 4.97
CA TYR A 157 6.62 -17.78 4.97
C TYR A 157 6.67 -18.82 3.85
N VAL A 158 5.83 -19.85 3.97
CA VAL A 158 5.66 -20.86 2.91
C VAL A 158 4.68 -20.31 1.88
N HIS A 159 5.13 -20.19 0.63
CA HIS A 159 4.28 -19.83 -0.50
C HIS A 159 3.86 -21.08 -1.27
N GLU A 160 2.55 -21.29 -1.42
CA GLU A 160 1.99 -22.45 -2.10
C GLU A 160 1.70 -22.13 -3.57
N TYR A 161 2.28 -22.94 -4.47
CA TYR A 161 1.91 -23.01 -5.87
C TYR A 161 1.10 -24.29 -6.13
N PRO A 162 0.43 -24.41 -7.29
CA PRO A 162 -0.22 -25.67 -7.67
C PRO A 162 0.77 -26.84 -7.73
N GLY A 163 0.79 -27.67 -6.68
CA GLY A 163 1.59 -28.89 -6.59
C GLY A 163 2.95 -28.77 -5.90
N GLU A 164 3.44 -27.55 -5.62
CA GLU A 164 4.74 -27.31 -4.99
C GLU A 164 4.65 -26.15 -4.00
N SER A 165 5.59 -26.07 -3.05
CA SER A 165 5.62 -24.96 -2.08
C SER A 165 7.05 -24.54 -1.83
N TYR A 166 7.29 -23.24 -1.74
CA TYR A 166 8.63 -22.67 -1.60
C TYR A 166 8.73 -21.83 -0.33
N SER A 167 9.94 -21.74 0.21
CA SER A 167 10.24 -20.76 1.24
C SER A 167 10.39 -19.39 0.58
N ARG A 168 9.48 -18.46 0.88
CA ARG A 168 9.57 -17.07 0.43
C ARG A 168 10.04 -16.18 1.54
N LEU A 169 11.14 -15.48 1.29
CA LEU A 169 11.64 -14.43 2.16
C LEU A 169 11.36 -13.06 1.54
N VAL A 170 10.76 -12.17 2.33
CA VAL A 170 10.43 -10.81 1.93
C VAL A 170 11.15 -9.83 2.85
N PHE A 171 11.84 -8.86 2.26
CA PHE A 171 12.32 -7.66 2.98
C PHE A 171 11.52 -6.45 2.54
N THR A 172 11.08 -5.63 3.48
CA THR A 172 10.17 -4.51 3.21
C THR A 172 10.76 -3.21 3.73
N VAL A 173 10.73 -2.16 2.89
CA VAL A 173 10.95 -0.78 3.32
C VAL A 173 9.63 -0.03 3.28
N LEU A 174 9.17 0.45 4.44
CA LEU A 174 8.04 1.37 4.49
C LEU A 174 8.49 2.78 4.11
N ILE A 175 7.83 3.36 3.13
CA ILE A 175 8.08 4.73 2.68
C ILE A 175 6.82 5.58 2.83
N GLN A 176 7.00 6.84 3.20
CA GLN A 176 5.92 7.82 3.29
C GLN A 176 6.37 9.17 2.74
N ARG A 177 5.47 9.93 2.13
CA ARG A 177 5.76 11.32 1.76
C ARG A 177 5.77 12.22 2.99
N GLU A 178 6.55 13.29 2.92
CA GLU A 178 6.53 14.33 3.94
C GLU A 178 5.16 15.02 4.01
N VAL A 179 4.56 15.00 5.20
CA VAL A 179 3.16 15.42 5.40
C VAL A 179 2.97 16.90 5.04
N PHE A 180 3.87 17.78 5.51
CA PHE A 180 3.72 19.22 5.34
C PHE A 180 3.82 19.67 3.87
N PRO A 181 4.87 19.32 3.10
CA PRO A 181 4.95 19.66 1.68
C PRO A 181 3.77 19.09 0.86
N VAL A 182 3.36 17.85 1.15
CA VAL A 182 2.21 17.23 0.48
C VAL A 182 0.93 18.00 0.77
N PHE A 183 0.69 18.36 2.03
CA PHE A 183 -0.46 19.16 2.41
C PHE A 183 -0.47 20.50 1.67
N MET A 184 0.67 21.20 1.66
CA MET A 184 0.78 22.51 1.01
C MET A 184 0.56 22.43 -0.50
N LYS A 185 1.12 21.42 -1.17
CA LYS A 185 0.97 21.24 -2.62
C LYS A 185 -0.44 20.84 -3.03
N ASN A 186 -1.13 20.05 -2.21
CA ASN A 186 -2.42 19.46 -2.56
C ASN A 186 -3.63 20.26 -2.05
N PHE A 187 -3.59 20.73 -0.80
CA PHE A 187 -4.78 21.31 -0.16
C PHE A 187 -4.82 22.84 -0.21
N VAL A 188 -3.69 23.54 -0.27
CA VAL A 188 -3.69 25.01 -0.37
C VAL A 188 -4.32 25.50 -1.68
N PRO A 189 -4.00 24.96 -2.88
CA PRO A 189 -4.63 25.40 -4.12
C PRO A 189 -6.16 25.21 -4.10
N ILE A 190 -6.61 24.05 -3.63
CA ILE A 190 -8.04 23.74 -3.49
C ILE A 190 -8.71 24.71 -2.51
N THR A 191 -8.07 25.01 -1.39
CA THR A 191 -8.57 25.96 -0.39
C THR A 191 -8.74 27.34 -1.01
N LEU A 192 -7.76 27.81 -1.78
CA LEU A 192 -7.84 29.10 -2.47
C LEU A 192 -8.98 29.14 -3.50
N ILE A 193 -9.14 28.10 -4.33
CA ILE A 193 -10.26 27.99 -5.28
C ILE A 193 -11.60 28.03 -4.52
N THR A 194 -11.68 27.34 -3.39
CA THR A 194 -12.87 27.32 -2.54
C THR A 194 -13.18 28.70 -1.97
N LEU A 195 -12.19 29.40 -1.43
CA LEU A 195 -12.36 30.77 -0.93
C LEU A 195 -12.83 31.73 -2.04
N ILE A 196 -12.29 31.62 -3.25
CA ILE A 196 -12.75 32.41 -4.40
C ILE A 196 -14.22 32.12 -4.72
N SER A 197 -14.63 30.85 -4.66
CA SER A 197 -16.04 30.47 -4.85
C SER A 197 -16.93 31.14 -3.80
N LEU A 198 -16.47 31.19 -2.54
CA LEU A 198 -17.20 31.84 -1.45
C LEU A 198 -17.26 33.37 -1.57
N LEU A 199 -16.28 34.01 -2.21
CA LEU A 199 -16.35 35.45 -2.51
C LEU A 199 -17.51 35.81 -3.44
N SER A 200 -18.11 34.84 -4.16
CA SER A 200 -19.34 35.08 -4.93
C SER A 200 -20.50 35.60 -4.06
N PHE A 201 -20.54 35.23 -2.78
CA PHE A 201 -21.52 35.71 -1.82
C PHE A 201 -21.32 37.18 -1.42
N ALA A 202 -20.11 37.72 -1.57
CA ALA A 202 -19.82 39.13 -1.29
C ALA A 202 -20.22 40.07 -2.44
N VAL A 203 -20.41 39.53 -3.65
CA VAL A 203 -20.92 40.29 -4.80
C VAL A 203 -22.41 40.56 -4.58
N SER A 204 -23.01 41.65 -5.06
CA SER A 204 -24.47 41.85 -4.93
C SER A 204 -25.29 40.72 -5.57
N ILE A 205 -26.41 40.31 -4.96
CA ILE A 205 -27.32 39.28 -5.50
C ILE A 205 -27.95 39.66 -6.85
N GLN A 206 -28.01 40.96 -7.13
CA GLN A 206 -28.49 41.49 -8.42
C GLN A 206 -27.46 41.29 -9.55
N ASN A 207 -26.18 41.14 -9.21
CA ASN A 207 -25.09 40.83 -10.14
C ASN A 207 -24.94 39.32 -10.33
N TYR A 208 -26.05 38.64 -10.63
CA TYR A 208 -26.12 37.18 -10.71
C TYR A 208 -25.22 36.59 -11.81
N SER A 209 -25.02 37.33 -12.91
CA SER A 209 -24.15 36.89 -14.01
C SER A 209 -22.70 36.67 -13.54
N GLN A 210 -22.16 37.62 -12.78
CA GLN A 210 -20.82 37.55 -12.21
C GLN A 210 -20.71 36.41 -11.19
N ARG A 211 -21.74 36.21 -10.36
CA ARG A 211 -21.77 35.14 -9.35
C ARG A 211 -21.77 33.76 -9.98
N ILE A 212 -22.62 33.54 -10.99
CA ILE A 212 -22.68 32.28 -11.74
C ILE A 212 -21.35 32.06 -12.47
N SER A 213 -20.77 33.10 -13.05
CA SER A 213 -19.45 33.02 -13.71
C SER A 213 -18.34 32.60 -12.76
N ILE A 214 -18.27 33.16 -11.54
CA ILE A 214 -17.31 32.73 -10.49
C ILE A 214 -17.55 31.26 -10.11
N GLY A 215 -18.82 30.86 -9.92
CA GLY A 215 -19.18 29.49 -9.58
C GLY A 215 -18.74 28.47 -10.64
N ILE A 216 -19.05 28.72 -11.91
CA ILE A 216 -18.65 27.85 -13.02
C ILE A 216 -17.13 27.81 -13.16
N THR A 217 -16.45 28.96 -13.06
CA THR A 217 -14.99 29.05 -13.19
C THR A 217 -14.30 28.25 -12.08
N THR A 218 -14.73 28.41 -10.82
CA THR A 218 -14.14 27.70 -9.68
C THR A 218 -14.40 26.19 -9.75
N LEU A 219 -15.58 25.76 -10.21
CA LEU A 219 -15.86 24.34 -10.48
C LEU A 219 -14.95 23.77 -11.57
N PHE A 220 -14.83 24.47 -12.70
CA PHE A 220 -13.93 24.05 -13.77
C PHE A 220 -12.46 23.98 -13.30
N SER A 221 -11.99 24.98 -12.55
CA SER A 221 -10.64 25.00 -11.99
C SER A 221 -10.39 23.84 -11.02
N ALA A 222 -11.36 23.52 -10.14
CA ALA A 222 -11.23 22.39 -9.23
C ALA A 222 -11.20 21.05 -9.97
N VAL A 223 -12.03 20.87 -10.99
CA VAL A 223 -12.00 19.66 -11.84
C VAL A 223 -10.68 19.53 -12.58
N ALA A 224 -10.19 20.61 -13.19
CA ALA A 224 -8.90 20.62 -13.87
C ALA A 224 -7.75 20.29 -12.90
N TYR A 225 -7.78 20.84 -11.69
CA TYR A 225 -6.80 20.54 -10.66
C TYR A 225 -6.84 19.07 -10.22
N HIS A 226 -8.04 18.53 -10.00
CA HIS A 226 -8.21 17.11 -9.66
C HIS A 226 -7.64 16.18 -10.72
N LEU A 227 -7.95 16.43 -12.00
CA LEU A 227 -7.41 15.66 -13.13
C LEU A 227 -5.89 15.74 -13.22
N ALA A 228 -5.31 16.93 -12.97
CA ALA A 228 -3.86 17.11 -12.95
C ALA A 228 -3.20 16.28 -11.83
N THR A 229 -3.82 16.23 -10.64
CA THR A 229 -3.33 15.40 -9.53
C THR A 229 -3.46 13.90 -9.84
N LEU A 230 -4.57 13.47 -10.44
CA LEU A 230 -4.82 12.07 -10.83
C LEU A 230 -3.84 11.57 -11.89
N GLY A 231 -3.31 12.44 -12.75
CA GLY A 231 -2.32 12.06 -13.76
C GLY A 231 -1.01 11.50 -13.19
N SER A 232 -0.77 11.64 -11.87
CA SER A 232 0.38 11.06 -11.17
C SER A 232 0.12 9.64 -10.61
N LEU A 233 -1.11 9.15 -10.72
CA LEU A 233 -1.55 7.87 -10.19
C LEU A 233 -1.89 6.89 -11.34
N PRO A 234 -1.75 5.57 -11.11
CA PRO A 234 -2.30 4.58 -12.02
C PRO A 234 -3.84 4.62 -12.00
N PRO A 235 -4.53 4.01 -12.99
CA PRO A 235 -5.98 3.87 -12.94
C PRO A 235 -6.40 3.04 -11.72
N LEU A 236 -7.22 3.62 -10.85
CA LEU A 236 -7.70 2.97 -9.62
C LEU A 236 -9.16 2.52 -9.79
N SER A 237 -9.50 1.36 -9.21
CA SER A 237 -10.87 0.84 -9.15
C SER A 237 -11.67 1.35 -7.95
N TYR A 238 -11.06 2.18 -7.10
CA TYR A 238 -11.61 2.69 -5.85
C TYR A 238 -11.35 4.20 -5.70
N LEU A 239 -12.04 4.84 -4.76
CA LEU A 239 -11.86 6.25 -4.44
C LEU A 239 -10.77 6.46 -3.38
N THR A 240 -9.87 7.40 -3.65
CA THR A 240 -8.88 7.86 -2.67
C THR A 240 -9.50 8.83 -1.66
N LEU A 241 -8.78 9.14 -0.58
CA LEU A 241 -9.14 10.24 0.33
C LEU A 241 -9.24 11.57 -0.42
N PHE A 242 -8.30 11.84 -1.32
CA PHE A 242 -8.31 13.05 -2.14
C PHE A 242 -9.56 13.14 -3.03
N ASP A 243 -9.96 12.05 -3.69
CA ASP A 243 -11.17 12.02 -4.51
C ASP A 243 -12.42 12.35 -3.69
N ARG A 244 -12.52 11.78 -2.49
CA ARG A 244 -13.64 12.04 -1.57
C ARG A 244 -13.71 13.50 -1.16
N VAL A 245 -12.56 14.13 -0.86
CA VAL A 245 -12.50 15.57 -0.57
C VAL A 245 -12.92 16.39 -1.79
N MET A 246 -12.45 16.05 -2.99
CA MET A 246 -12.81 16.75 -4.23
C MET A 246 -14.31 16.65 -4.54
N LEU A 247 -14.93 15.49 -4.34
CA LEU A 247 -16.38 15.30 -4.50
C LEU A 247 -17.18 16.20 -3.54
N ALA A 248 -16.76 16.34 -2.29
CA ALA A 248 -17.39 17.26 -1.35
C ALA A 248 -17.32 18.72 -1.84
N ILE A 249 -16.19 19.10 -2.44
CA ILE A 249 -15.96 20.45 -2.97
C ILE A 249 -16.78 20.71 -4.23
N TYR A 250 -16.92 19.72 -5.12
CA TYR A 250 -17.81 19.84 -6.27
C TYR A 250 -19.26 20.03 -5.84
N SER A 251 -19.73 19.27 -4.85
CA SER A 251 -21.07 19.44 -4.30
C SER A 251 -21.24 20.81 -3.62
N LEU A 252 -20.20 21.32 -2.96
CA LEU A 252 -20.21 22.68 -2.37
C LEU A 252 -20.31 23.77 -3.45
N PHE A 253 -19.58 23.63 -4.56
CA PHE A 253 -19.66 24.59 -5.67
C PHE A 253 -20.99 24.51 -6.42
N LEU A 254 -21.52 23.29 -6.60
CA LEU A 254 -22.86 23.10 -7.13
C LEU A 254 -23.91 23.76 -6.23
N TYR A 255 -23.77 23.66 -4.90
CA TYR A 255 -24.60 24.39 -3.95
C TYR A 255 -24.50 25.91 -4.15
N ASN A 256 -23.29 26.48 -4.23
CA ASN A 256 -23.10 27.92 -4.45
C ASN A 256 -23.74 28.41 -5.76
N ILE A 257 -23.58 27.64 -6.84
CA ILE A 257 -24.23 27.91 -8.12
C ILE A 257 -25.75 27.84 -7.97
N GLY A 258 -26.27 26.82 -7.29
CA GLY A 258 -27.70 26.65 -7.04
C GLY A 258 -28.31 27.82 -6.26
N VAL A 259 -27.62 28.30 -5.21
CA VAL A 259 -28.03 29.50 -4.46
C VAL A 259 -28.03 30.72 -5.37
N SER A 260 -26.99 30.91 -6.19
CA SER A 260 -26.89 32.04 -7.13
C SER A 260 -28.01 32.03 -8.18
N VAL A 261 -28.32 30.87 -8.75
CA VAL A 261 -29.42 30.70 -9.72
C VAL A 261 -30.78 30.95 -9.07
N GLN A 262 -31.00 30.45 -7.85
CA GLN A 262 -32.25 30.70 -7.15
C GLN A 262 -32.40 32.18 -6.77
N GLY A 263 -31.31 32.84 -6.38
CA GLY A 263 -31.23 34.28 -6.18
C GLY A 263 -31.63 35.06 -7.44
N MET A 264 -31.03 34.71 -8.59
CA MET A 264 -31.39 35.26 -9.91
C MET A 264 -32.89 35.14 -10.18
N ARG A 265 -33.50 33.96 -9.99
CA ARG A 265 -34.93 33.75 -10.24
C ARG A 265 -35.84 34.63 -9.38
N LEU A 266 -35.43 34.94 -8.15
CA LEU A 266 -36.18 35.85 -7.26
C LEU A 266 -35.99 37.31 -7.68
N VAL A 267 -34.77 37.68 -8.10
CA VAL A 267 -34.47 39.01 -8.65
C VAL A 267 -35.27 39.27 -9.94
N ASP A 268 -35.32 38.31 -10.86
CA ASP A 268 -36.11 38.40 -12.11
C ASP A 268 -37.62 38.59 -11.84
N ARG A 269 -38.12 38.02 -10.74
CA ARG A 269 -39.50 38.21 -10.27
C ARG A 269 -39.73 39.53 -9.53
N LYS A 270 -38.72 40.41 -9.48
CA LYS A 270 -38.71 41.68 -8.72
C LYS A 270 -38.89 41.48 -7.20
N GLN A 271 -38.52 40.32 -6.67
CA GLN A 271 -38.64 39.98 -5.24
C GLN A 271 -37.29 40.10 -4.52
N ILE A 272 -36.69 41.30 -4.55
CA ILE A 272 -35.32 41.53 -4.05
C ILE A 272 -35.19 41.20 -2.55
N ASP A 273 -36.13 41.65 -1.71
CA ASP A 273 -36.07 41.38 -0.27
C ASP A 273 -36.12 39.88 0.05
N LYS A 274 -36.91 39.12 -0.72
CA LYS A 274 -36.97 37.65 -0.59
C LYS A 274 -35.68 37.00 -1.08
N ALA A 275 -35.05 37.54 -2.13
CA ALA A 275 -33.77 37.06 -2.64
C ALA A 275 -32.67 37.23 -1.59
N THR A 276 -32.55 38.43 -1.00
CA THR A 276 -31.60 38.71 0.08
C THR A 276 -31.87 37.86 1.32
N SER A 277 -33.13 37.73 1.76
CA SER A 277 -33.47 36.88 2.91
C SER A 277 -33.18 35.39 2.67
N PHE A 278 -33.39 34.91 1.45
CA PHE A 278 -33.02 33.54 1.06
C PHE A 278 -31.51 33.33 1.10
N GLU A 279 -30.75 34.27 0.54
CA GLU A 279 -29.30 34.21 0.53
C GLU A 279 -28.71 34.25 1.95
N ASP A 280 -29.18 35.15 2.81
CA ASP A 280 -28.71 35.23 4.21
C ASP A 280 -28.90 33.89 4.94
N LYS A 281 -30.02 33.20 4.67
CA LYS A 281 -30.27 31.87 5.22
C LYS A 281 -29.33 30.83 4.62
N ALA A 282 -29.10 30.87 3.32
CA ALA A 282 -28.17 29.97 2.63
C ALA A 282 -26.73 30.14 3.15
N GLN A 283 -26.24 31.37 3.26
CA GLN A 283 -24.92 31.68 3.81
C GLN A 283 -24.77 31.23 5.27
N LYS A 284 -25.81 31.39 6.10
CA LYS A 284 -25.80 30.89 7.49
C LYS A 284 -25.79 29.36 7.56
N LEU A 285 -26.42 28.69 6.60
CA LEU A 285 -26.45 27.22 6.52
C LEU A 285 -25.17 26.65 5.90
N LEU A 286 -24.42 27.44 5.12
CA LEU A 286 -23.25 27.02 4.37
C LEU A 286 -22.21 26.25 5.21
N PRO A 287 -21.80 26.69 6.43
CA PRO A 287 -20.84 25.91 7.22
C PRO A 287 -21.34 24.52 7.58
N VAL A 288 -22.64 24.40 7.86
CA VAL A 288 -23.30 23.12 8.14
C VAL A 288 -23.34 22.26 6.88
N VAL A 289 -23.68 22.84 5.73
CA VAL A 289 -23.65 22.14 4.44
C VAL A 289 -22.23 21.64 4.14
N ALA A 290 -21.23 22.51 4.21
CA ALA A 290 -19.83 22.17 3.93
C ALA A 290 -19.33 21.05 4.86
N LEU A 291 -19.59 21.14 6.17
CA LEU A 291 -19.20 20.11 7.12
C LEU A 291 -19.96 18.79 6.87
N SER A 292 -21.27 18.85 6.59
CA SER A 292 -22.07 17.67 6.31
C SER A 292 -21.62 16.95 5.03
N LEU A 293 -21.28 17.70 3.98
CA LEU A 293 -20.72 17.14 2.74
C LEU A 293 -19.35 16.53 3.01
N LEU A 294 -18.47 17.23 3.74
CA LEU A 294 -17.15 16.70 4.06
C LEU A 294 -17.27 15.38 4.84
N ILE A 295 -18.13 15.31 5.86
CA ILE A 295 -18.38 14.08 6.62
C ILE A 295 -19.00 12.98 5.75
N LEU A 296 -20.02 13.32 4.95
CA LEU A 296 -20.68 12.38 4.05
C LEU A 296 -19.68 11.74 3.08
N TYR A 297 -18.88 12.54 2.40
CA TYR A 297 -17.94 12.01 1.41
C TYR A 297 -16.71 11.35 2.06
N THR A 298 -16.20 11.83 3.19
CA THR A 298 -14.99 11.26 3.80
C THR A 298 -15.25 10.07 4.71
N VAL A 299 -16.33 10.11 5.51
CA VAL A 299 -16.65 9.09 6.52
C VAL A 299 -17.64 8.07 5.99
N LEU A 300 -18.75 8.50 5.39
CA LEU A 300 -19.81 7.58 4.96
C LEU A 300 -19.48 6.85 3.64
N LEU A 301 -18.63 7.41 2.80
CA LEU A 301 -18.12 6.72 1.61
C LEU A 301 -16.80 5.96 1.84
N ALA A 302 -16.21 6.05 3.03
CA ALA A 302 -15.06 5.23 3.41
C ALA A 302 -15.27 3.70 3.28
N PRO A 303 -16.47 3.12 3.51
CA PRO A 303 -16.68 1.68 3.41
C PRO A 303 -16.93 1.16 1.99
N PHE A 304 -17.17 2.03 1.00
CA PHE A 304 -17.50 1.62 -0.38
C PHE A 304 -16.24 1.51 -1.25
N ILE A 305 -15.20 0.89 -0.67
CA ILE A 305 -13.87 0.66 -1.24
C ILE A 305 -13.70 -0.83 -1.54
#